data_AF-A0A966NQQ0-F1
#
_entry.id   AF-A0A966NQQ0-F1
#
_cell.length_a   1.000
_cell.length_b   1.000
_cell.length_c   1.000
_cell.angle_alpha   90.00
_cell.angle_beta   90.00
_cell.angle_gamma   90.00
#
_symmetry.space_group_name_H-M   'P 1'
#
loop_
_entity.id
_entity.type
_entity.pdbx_description
1 polymer ?
#
loop_
_entity_poly.entity_id
_entity_poly.type
_entity_poly.pdbx_seq_one_letter_code
_entity_poly.pdbx_strand_id
1 'polypeptide(L)' 'MAALVLAEHDQHSLKMATHHSVSAAKQCTNEVDVLLVGHDIDAIAQEASKIEGVRKVIYANAP' A
#
# COMPACT_ATOMS: atom_id res chain seq x y z
N MET A 1 -15.67 6.06 -5.23
CA MET A 1 -15.16 4.84 -5.88
C MET A 1 -13.66 4.83 -5.61
N ALA A 2 -13.18 3.81 -4.91
CA ALA A 2 -11.79 3.78 -4.44
C ALA A 2 -10.84 3.17 -5.47
N ALA A 3 -9.64 3.73 -5.59
CA ALA A 3 -8.54 3.11 -6.31
C ALA A 3 -7.88 2.07 -5.41
N LEU A 4 -7.66 0.87 -5.94
CA LEU A 4 -6.90 -0.17 -5.27
C LEU A 4 -5.48 -0.19 -5.84
N VAL A 5 -4.49 0.13 -5.00
CA VAL A 5 -3.07 0.10 -5.34
C VAL A 5 -2.45 -1.17 -4.77
N LEU A 6 -1.81 -1.96 -5.64
CA LEU A 6 -1.01 -3.10 -5.20
C LEU A 6 0.35 -2.59 -4.73
N ALA A 7 0.68 -2.86 -3.48
CA ALA A 7 1.95 -2.45 -2.91
C ALA A 7 3.03 -3.50 -3.20
N GLU A 8 4.14 -3.03 -3.76
CA GLU A 8 5.37 -3.79 -3.91
C GLU A 8 6.28 -3.58 -2.70
N HIS A 9 6.85 -4.67 -2.19
CA HIS A 9 7.81 -4.66 -1.08
C HIS A 9 8.90 -5.72 -1.29
N ASP A 10 10.01 -5.62 -0.55
CA ASP A 10 11.17 -6.53 -0.64
C ASP A 10 11.45 -7.26 0.69
N GLN A 11 10.38 -7.59 1.43
CA GLN A 11 10.38 -8.20 2.78
C GLN A 11 10.97 -7.32 3.90
N HIS A 12 11.64 -6.23 3.55
CA HIS A 12 12.18 -5.29 4.52
C HIS A 12 11.46 -3.94 4.48
N SER A 13 11.12 -3.45 3.29
CA SER A 13 10.45 -2.15 3.14
C SER A 13 9.53 -2.09 1.92
N LEU A 14 8.74 -1.03 1.83
CA LEU A 14 7.98 -0.71 0.62
C LEU A 14 8.89 -0.16 -0.46
N LYS A 15 8.69 -0.61 -1.70
CA LYS A 15 9.38 -0.01 -2.83
C LYS A 15 8.82 1.38 -3.14
N MET A 16 9.69 2.27 -3.63
CA MET A 16 9.30 3.60 -4.09
C MET A 16 8.21 3.58 -5.18
N ALA A 17 8.11 2.49 -5.96
CA ALA A 17 7.04 2.29 -6.92
C ALA A 17 5.64 2.36 -6.30
N THR A 18 5.48 1.88 -5.06
CA THR A 18 4.22 1.97 -4.31
C THR A 18 3.85 3.42 -4.02
N HIS A 19 4.81 4.25 -3.59
CA HIS A 19 4.56 5.68 -3.33
C HIS A 19 4.17 6.45 -4.59
N HIS A 20 4.83 6.20 -5.72
CA HIS A 20 4.46 6.80 -7.00
C HIS A 20 3.03 6.39 -7.42
N SER A 21 2.69 5.12 -7.23
CA SER A 21 1.38 4.59 -7.58
C SER A 21 0.26 5.19 -6.73
N VAL A 22 0.47 5.32 -5.40
CA VAL A 22 -0.48 6.01 -4.51
C VAL A 22 -0.62 7.49 -4.88
N SER A 23 0.49 8.16 -5.19
CA SER A 23 0.47 9.58 -5.58
C SER A 23 -0.28 9.81 -6.89
N ALA A 24 -0.14 8.91 -7.86
CA ALA A 24 -0.91 8.94 -9.10
C ALA A 24 -2.39 8.62 -8.86
N ALA A 25 -2.68 7.60 -8.05
CA ALA A 25 -4.06 7.22 -7.71
C ALA A 25 -4.83 8.38 -7.02
N LYS A 26 -4.16 9.13 -6.13
CA LYS A 26 -4.72 10.34 -5.50
C LYS A 26 -5.13 11.42 -6.50
N GLN A 27 -4.48 11.49 -7.67
CA GLN A 27 -4.85 12.46 -8.72
C GLN A 27 -6.10 12.02 -9.49
N CYS A 28 -6.40 10.72 -9.50
CA CYS A 28 -7.57 10.17 -10.18
C CYS A 28 -8.80 10.08 -9.26
N THR A 29 -8.60 9.87 -7.96
CA THR A 29 -9.68 9.73 -6.97
C THR A 29 -9.22 10.16 -5.57
N ASN A 30 -10.16 10.60 -4.75
CA ASN A 30 -9.91 10.99 -3.35
C ASN A 30 -9.80 9.79 -2.40
N GLU A 31 -10.13 8.59 -2.86
CA GLU A 31 -10.14 7.36 -2.05
C GLU A 31 -9.10 6.38 -2.59
N VAL A 32 -8.03 6.13 -1.83
CA VAL A 32 -6.99 5.14 -2.19
C VAL A 32 -6.87 4.08 -1.11
N ASP A 33 -7.06 2.82 -1.50
CA ASP A 33 -6.81 1.65 -0.68
C ASP A 33 -5.55 0.93 -1.18
N VAL A 34 -4.75 0.39 -0.26
CA VAL A 34 -3.50 -0.31 -0.59
C VAL A 34 -3.60 -1.76 -0.18
N LEU A 35 -3.28 -2.68 -1.08
CA LEU A 35 -3.21 -4.13 -0.82
C LEU A 35 -1.76 -4.60 -0.74
N LEU A 36 -1.38 -5.22 0.38
CA LEU A 36 -0.10 -5.91 0.57
C LEU A 36 -0.35 -7.42 0.67
N VAL A 37 0.54 -8.21 0.07
CA VAL A 37 0.46 -9.67 0.11
C VAL A 37 1.86 -10.22 0.30
N GLY A 38 2.06 -11.06 1.32
CA GLY A 38 3.35 -11.66 1.59
C GLY A 38 3.40 -12.37 2.94
N HIS A 39 4.61 -12.75 3.33
CA HIS A 39 4.91 -13.42 4.60
C HIS A 39 5.62 -12.45 5.56
N ASP A 40 5.18 -12.42 6.82
CA ASP A 40 5.71 -11.56 7.89
C ASP A 40 5.73 -10.06 7.53
N ILE A 41 4.65 -9.60 6.89
CA ILE A 41 4.53 -8.24 6.34
C ILE A 41 3.86 -7.22 7.28
N ASP A 42 3.64 -7.54 8.56
CA ASP A 42 2.94 -6.64 9.49
C ASP A 42 3.65 -5.28 9.65
N ALA A 43 4.99 -5.27 9.70
CA ALA A 43 5.78 -4.05 9.75
C ALA A 43 5.63 -3.19 8.48
N ILE A 44 5.56 -3.86 7.32
CA ILE A 44 5.41 -3.23 6.00
C ILE A 44 3.98 -2.68 5.84
N ALA A 45 2.98 -3.39 6.33
CA ALA A 45 1.60 -2.92 6.36
C ALA A 45 1.45 -1.66 7.23
N GLN A 46 2.17 -1.62 8.37
CA GLN A 46 2.22 -0.43 9.21
C GLN A 46 2.93 0.74 8.49
N GLU A 47 4.00 0.48 7.75
CA GLU A 47 4.66 1.48 6.90
C GLU A 47 3.70 2.04 5.84
N ALA A 48 2.96 1.17 5.15
CA ALA A 48 1.98 1.55 4.13
C ALA A 48 0.86 2.44 4.69
N SER A 49 0.46 2.21 5.94
CA SER A 49 -0.61 2.97 6.60
C SER A 49 -0.22 4.43 6.87
N LYS A 50 1.09 4.72 6.88
CA LYS A 50 1.63 6.08 7.08
C LYS A 50 1.71 6.87 5.78
N ILE A 51 1.43 6.25 4.62
CA ILE A 51 1.46 6.94 3.34
C ILE A 51 0.29 7.91 3.26
N GLU A 52 0.59 9.19 3.03
CA GLU A 52 -0.41 10.24 2.98
C GLU A 52 -1.44 9.99 1.85
N GLY A 53 -2.72 9.95 2.22
CA GLY A 53 -3.84 9.73 1.30
C GLY A 53 -4.22 8.27 1.10
N VAL A 54 -3.53 7.34 1.78
CA VAL A 54 -4.04 5.99 1.97
C VAL A 54 -5.17 6.03 2.98
N ARG A 55 -6.35 5.59 2.56
CA ARG A 55 -7.54 5.47 3.41
C ARG A 55 -7.52 4.18 4.21
N LYS A 56 -7.16 3.07 3.55
CA LYS A 56 -7.14 1.74 4.15
C LYS A 56 -5.96 0.93 3.62
N VAL A 57 -5.30 0.24 4.53
CA VAL A 57 -4.35 -0.82 4.20
C VAL A 57 -5.05 -2.16 4.40
N ILE A 58 -5.10 -2.95 3.33
CA ILE A 58 -5.55 -4.33 3.32
C ILE A 58 -4.28 -5.17 3.21
N TYR A 59 -4.10 -6.16 4.08
CA TYR A 59 -2.94 -7.03 3.98
C TYR A 59 -3.35 -8.48 4.17
N ALA A 60 -2.72 -9.36 3.38
CA ALA A 60 -2.81 -10.79 3.50
C ALA A 60 -1.44 -11.31 3.93
N ASN A 61 -1.29 -11.56 5.23
CA ASN A 61 -0.09 -12.19 5.79
C ASN A 61 -0.28 -13.72 5.81
N ALA A 62 0.48 -14.43 4.98
CA ALA A 62 0.48 -15.89 4.89
C ALA A 62 1.88 -16.40 4.48
N PRO A 63 2.28 -17.60 4.93
CA PRO A 63 3.50 -18.27 4.48
C PRO A 63 3.44 -18.76 3.03
#